data_AF-A0A5A9EXM2-F1
#
_entry.id   AF-A0A5A9EXM2-F1
#
_cell.length_a   1.000
_cell.length_b   1.000
_cell.length_c   1.000
_cell.angle_alpha   90.00
_cell.angle_beta   90.00
_cell.angle_gamma   90.00
#
_symmetry.space_group_name_H-M   'P 1'
#
loop_
_entity.id
_entity.type
_entity.pdbx_description
1 polymer ?
#
loop_
_entity_poly.entity_id
_entity_poly.type
_entity_poly.pdbx_seq_one_letter_code
_entity_poly.pdbx_strand_id
1 'polypeptide(L)'
;MTRRPAFPSHALLLAVALCAAAVPARAAGGQAEGIPTDVLRVCADANLLPFSNDRGEGFENRIARLIADDLKVKLAFTWWPQTIGFVRNTLRTRQCDLVMGTAVGEELMQNTNPYYRSTYALVYRKDSGITARTLSDPSLQGARIGVVARTPPSTVMLRHGLTNLEPYQLDTDTRAHHPAQRAVEDVAAARTDAAIVWGPIAGYFAARQQVPMAVVPLMDEPGTTPFQYMISMGIRPDEPDWRHWLNDFIVRRQGDIDRILAEYHVPLANADGTIRTEVAEPEGYRMADYRAPTPSGLRGAETVGPAEVERLAKDGAILVDVLPTPPKPEGLTSESHWVPPPHRSLPGAHWLPNVGYGAPSAEQEAYFRTNLERLTAGDRKRPLVVFCQPECWMSWNAAKRAVALGYEAVKWYPAGTEGWKAAGHELVTIEPEPKPDSGPASKVAN
;
A
#
# COMPACT_ATOMS: atom_id res chain seq x y z
N MET A 1 -38.80 -93.79 19.59
CA MET A 1 -38.56 -93.88 18.14
C MET A 1 -37.38 -92.99 17.74
N THR A 2 -36.75 -93.26 16.58
CA THR A 2 -36.06 -92.31 15.66
C THR A 2 -35.21 -91.15 16.22
N ARG A 3 -33.90 -91.00 15.93
CA ARG A 3 -32.88 -91.86 15.27
C ARG A 3 -31.49 -91.55 15.89
N ARG A 4 -30.58 -92.53 15.93
CA ARG A 4 -29.12 -92.41 16.13
C ARG A 4 -28.41 -92.21 14.75
N PRO A 5 -27.08 -91.99 14.63
CA PRO A 5 -25.97 -91.93 15.62
C PRO A 5 -25.37 -90.49 15.71
N ALA A 6 -24.09 -90.13 15.96
CA ALA A 6 -22.82 -90.86 15.94
C ALA A 6 -21.67 -90.24 16.80
N PHE A 7 -20.43 -90.48 16.38
CA PHE A 7 -19.10 -90.42 17.06
C PHE A 7 -18.02 -90.22 15.95
N PRO A 8 -16.70 -90.04 16.21
CA PRO A 8 -15.97 -89.58 17.42
C PRO A 8 -14.74 -88.63 17.12
N SER A 9 -13.88 -88.47 18.13
CA SER A 9 -12.39 -88.38 18.05
C SER A 9 -11.65 -87.20 17.39
N HIS A 10 -11.10 -86.35 18.25
CA HIS A 10 -9.67 -85.99 18.35
C HIS A 10 -8.74 -86.31 17.16
N ALA A 11 -8.15 -85.27 16.56
CA ALA A 11 -6.74 -85.26 16.14
C ALA A 11 -6.19 -83.83 15.91
N LEU A 12 -4.87 -83.71 16.10
CA LEU A 12 -3.94 -82.69 15.57
C LEU A 12 -4.00 -81.22 16.07
N LEU A 13 -2.85 -80.75 16.55
CA LEU A 13 -2.55 -79.33 16.69
C LEU A 13 -2.22 -78.74 15.31
N LEU A 14 -2.63 -77.49 15.06
CA LEU A 14 -1.91 -76.59 14.16
C LEU A 14 -1.81 -75.21 14.82
N ALA A 15 -0.59 -74.72 15.04
CA ALA A 15 -0.36 -73.37 15.54
C ALA A 15 -0.49 -72.37 14.37
N VAL A 16 -1.67 -71.75 14.23
CA VAL A 16 -1.88 -70.65 13.29
C VAL A 16 -1.45 -69.35 13.96
N ALA A 17 -0.38 -68.74 13.47
CA ALA A 17 0.06 -67.44 13.95
C ALA A 17 -1.01 -66.37 13.67
N LEU A 18 -1.33 -65.54 14.67
CA LEU A 18 -2.13 -64.33 14.45
C LEU A 18 -1.29 -63.33 13.64
N CYS A 19 -1.41 -63.39 12.32
CA CYS A 19 -1.08 -62.28 11.44
C CYS A 19 -2.08 -61.15 11.70
N ALA A 20 -1.83 -60.37 12.76
CA ALA A 20 -2.53 -59.14 13.02
C ALA A 20 -2.31 -58.21 11.81
N ALA A 21 -3.34 -58.07 10.97
CA ALA A 21 -3.34 -57.16 9.85
C ALA A 21 -3.31 -55.73 10.39
N ALA A 22 -2.11 -55.21 10.58
CA ALA A 22 -1.88 -53.84 11.00
C ALA A 22 -2.40 -52.91 9.90
N VAL A 23 -3.65 -52.46 10.03
CA VAL A 23 -4.17 -51.34 9.25
C VAL A 23 -3.20 -50.19 9.50
N PRO A 24 -2.48 -49.70 8.48
CA PRO A 24 -1.53 -48.62 8.69
C PRO A 24 -2.33 -47.42 9.16
N ALA A 25 -2.11 -47.00 10.41
CA ALA A 25 -2.68 -45.77 10.93
C ALA A 25 -2.21 -44.66 9.99
N ARG A 26 -3.14 -44.14 9.18
CA ARG A 26 -2.86 -43.10 8.20
C ARG A 26 -2.57 -41.86 9.02
N ALA A 27 -1.28 -41.62 9.29
CA ALA A 27 -0.82 -40.48 10.04
C ALA A 27 -1.50 -39.24 9.47
N ALA A 28 -2.05 -38.40 10.35
CA ALA A 28 -2.53 -37.08 9.95
C ALA A 28 -1.30 -36.29 9.51
N GLY A 29 -0.99 -36.36 8.21
CA GLY A 29 0.17 -35.72 7.63
C GLY A 29 0.07 -34.23 7.95
N GLY A 30 1.08 -33.70 8.65
CA GLY A 30 1.22 -32.26 8.78
C GLY A 30 1.17 -31.68 7.38
N GLN A 31 0.19 -30.79 7.14
CA GLN A 31 0.10 -30.11 5.85
C GLN A 31 1.38 -29.29 5.71
N ALA A 32 2.25 -29.73 4.79
CA ALA A 32 3.57 -29.14 4.61
C ALA A 32 3.42 -27.63 4.41
N GLU A 33 4.00 -26.85 5.32
CA GLU A 33 3.94 -25.40 5.24
C GLU A 33 4.76 -24.90 4.05
N GLY A 34 4.26 -23.85 3.41
CA GLY A 34 4.83 -23.34 2.16
C GLY A 34 3.92 -22.31 1.50
N ILE A 35 4.43 -21.71 0.43
CA ILE A 35 3.74 -20.68 -0.34
C ILE A 35 2.51 -21.29 -1.05
N PRO A 36 1.31 -20.66 -1.03
CA PRO A 36 0.12 -21.21 -1.66
C PRO A 36 0.26 -21.41 -3.18
N THR A 37 -0.22 -22.54 -3.71
CA THR A 37 -0.03 -22.96 -5.12
C THR A 37 -1.31 -23.13 -5.95
N ASP A 38 -2.50 -23.02 -5.35
CA ASP A 38 -3.80 -23.03 -6.06
C ASP A 38 -4.75 -21.93 -5.57
N VAL A 39 -4.81 -21.72 -4.25
CA VAL A 39 -5.65 -20.69 -3.62
C VAL A 39 -4.96 -20.05 -2.42
N LEU A 40 -4.86 -18.72 -2.43
CA LEU A 40 -4.56 -17.90 -1.27
C LEU A 40 -5.83 -17.78 -0.43
N ARG A 41 -5.81 -18.29 0.80
CA ARG A 41 -6.95 -18.24 1.73
C ARG A 41 -6.71 -17.17 2.78
N VAL A 42 -7.49 -16.10 2.78
CA VAL A 42 -7.32 -14.96 3.68
C VAL A 42 -8.40 -14.94 4.76
N CYS A 43 -7.99 -14.87 6.02
CA CYS A 43 -8.88 -14.64 7.15
C CYS A 43 -9.29 -13.16 7.13
N ALA A 44 -10.58 -12.86 7.05
CA ALA A 44 -11.08 -11.49 6.95
C ALA A 44 -12.48 -11.34 7.57
N ASP A 45 -12.92 -10.11 7.77
CA ASP A 45 -14.28 -9.81 8.22
C ASP A 45 -15.18 -9.54 7.02
N ALA A 46 -16.40 -10.08 7.04
CA ALA A 46 -17.39 -9.86 5.99
C ALA A 46 -17.99 -8.44 6.02
N ASN A 47 -17.83 -7.70 7.13
CA ASN A 47 -18.50 -6.43 7.35
C ASN A 47 -17.66 -5.46 8.21
N LEU A 48 -16.43 -5.17 7.79
CA LEU A 48 -15.52 -4.25 8.50
C LEU A 48 -14.80 -3.30 7.52
N LEU A 49 -15.57 -2.50 6.79
CA LEU A 49 -15.00 -1.36 6.05
C LEU A 49 -14.33 -0.38 7.04
N PRO A 50 -13.21 0.26 6.69
CA PRO A 50 -12.52 0.25 5.38
C PRO A 50 -11.68 -1.00 5.07
N PHE A 51 -11.45 -1.89 6.04
CA PHE A 51 -10.48 -2.99 5.95
C PHE A 51 -10.95 -4.05 4.96
N SER A 52 -12.05 -4.73 5.26
CA SER A 52 -12.59 -5.82 4.42
C SER A 52 -14.11 -5.93 4.48
N ASN A 53 -14.71 -6.42 3.39
CA ASN A 53 -16.09 -6.92 3.39
C ASN A 53 -16.32 -8.03 2.33
N ASP A 54 -17.49 -8.66 2.41
CA ASP A 54 -17.91 -9.77 1.54
C ASP A 54 -17.98 -9.44 0.04
N ARG A 55 -18.24 -8.17 -0.29
CA ARG A 55 -18.24 -7.62 -1.67
C ARG A 55 -16.84 -7.28 -2.19
N GLY A 56 -15.81 -7.36 -1.34
CA GLY A 56 -14.42 -7.09 -1.73
C GLY A 56 -14.08 -5.60 -1.89
N GLU A 57 -14.86 -4.72 -1.25
CA GLU A 57 -14.77 -3.25 -1.34
C GLU A 57 -13.70 -2.65 -0.40
N GLY A 58 -13.12 -3.43 0.52
CA GLY A 58 -12.12 -2.97 1.48
C GLY A 58 -10.68 -2.92 0.95
N PHE A 59 -9.82 -2.11 1.57
CA PHE A 59 -8.42 -1.99 1.12
C PHE A 59 -7.63 -3.29 1.35
N GLU A 60 -7.93 -4.04 2.40
CA GLU A 60 -7.31 -5.35 2.64
C GLU A 60 -7.77 -6.38 1.62
N ASN A 61 -9.02 -6.30 1.12
CA ASN A 61 -9.46 -7.13 0.00
C ASN A 61 -8.65 -6.82 -1.29
N ARG A 62 -8.29 -5.54 -1.50
CA ARG A 62 -7.46 -5.12 -2.64
C ARG A 62 -6.01 -5.57 -2.52
N ILE A 63 -5.39 -5.43 -1.33
CA ILE A 63 -4.02 -5.89 -1.09
C ILE A 63 -3.95 -7.44 -1.15
N ALA A 64 -4.94 -8.15 -0.60
CA ALA A 64 -5.07 -9.60 -0.73
C ALA A 64 -5.15 -10.06 -2.19
N ARG A 65 -5.80 -9.29 -3.06
CA ARG A 65 -5.85 -9.55 -4.51
C ARG A 65 -4.48 -9.37 -5.16
N LEU A 66 -3.74 -8.30 -4.83
CA LEU A 66 -2.36 -8.13 -5.30
C LEU A 66 -1.45 -9.31 -4.93
N ILE A 67 -1.59 -9.87 -3.72
CA ILE A 67 -0.84 -11.07 -3.29
C ILE A 67 -1.18 -12.27 -4.18
N ALA A 68 -2.48 -12.53 -4.42
CA ALA A 68 -2.93 -13.62 -5.28
C ALA A 68 -2.49 -13.44 -6.74
N ASP A 69 -2.49 -12.21 -7.26
CA ASP A 69 -2.06 -11.85 -8.61
C ASP A 69 -0.54 -11.98 -8.82
N ASP A 70 0.27 -11.68 -7.79
CA ASP A 70 1.72 -11.95 -7.77
C ASP A 70 1.99 -13.47 -7.75
N LEU A 71 1.24 -14.22 -6.92
CA LEU A 71 1.34 -15.68 -6.78
C LEU A 71 0.78 -16.49 -7.97
N LYS A 72 -0.04 -15.88 -8.83
CA LYS A 72 -0.83 -16.55 -9.89
C LYS A 72 -1.83 -17.59 -9.39
N VAL A 73 -2.36 -17.39 -8.18
CA VAL A 73 -3.35 -18.28 -7.53
C VAL A 73 -4.73 -17.63 -7.42
N LYS A 74 -5.76 -18.43 -7.11
CA LYS A 74 -7.09 -17.92 -6.79
C LYS A 74 -7.06 -17.20 -5.43
N LEU A 75 -7.93 -16.21 -5.24
CA LEU A 75 -8.18 -15.61 -3.92
C LEU A 75 -9.48 -16.18 -3.32
N ALA A 76 -9.43 -16.60 -2.06
CA ALA A 76 -10.60 -16.97 -1.27
C ALA A 76 -10.53 -16.34 0.12
N PHE A 77 -11.70 -16.02 0.70
CA PHE A 77 -11.80 -15.44 2.04
C PHE A 77 -12.51 -16.39 3.00
N THR A 78 -11.96 -16.51 4.21
CA THR A 78 -12.60 -17.13 5.36
C THR A 78 -13.18 -16.02 6.23
N TRP A 79 -14.50 -15.81 6.09
CA TRP A 79 -15.21 -14.74 6.78
C TRP A 79 -15.47 -15.07 8.25
N TRP A 80 -14.99 -14.21 9.16
CA TRP A 80 -15.28 -14.29 10.60
C TRP A 80 -15.24 -12.88 11.23
N PRO A 81 -16.16 -12.52 12.14
CA PRO A 81 -16.14 -11.22 12.81
C PRO A 81 -14.81 -10.96 13.54
N GLN A 82 -14.18 -9.81 13.34
CA GLN A 82 -12.87 -9.48 13.92
C GLN A 82 -12.98 -9.09 15.41
N THR A 83 -13.42 -10.06 16.23
CA THR A 83 -13.67 -9.95 17.66
C THR A 83 -12.80 -10.95 18.45
N ILE A 84 -12.96 -10.96 19.78
CA ILE A 84 -12.32 -11.95 20.68
C ILE A 84 -12.48 -13.37 20.12
N GLY A 85 -11.35 -13.96 19.73
CA GLY A 85 -11.29 -15.33 19.23
C GLY A 85 -11.16 -15.47 17.70
N PHE A 86 -11.16 -14.39 16.91
CA PHE A 86 -10.93 -14.43 15.44
C PHE A 86 -9.78 -15.36 15.05
N VAL A 87 -8.54 -15.03 15.44
CA VAL A 87 -7.32 -15.81 15.13
C VAL A 87 -7.40 -17.27 15.59
N ARG A 88 -8.08 -17.53 16.71
CA ARG A 88 -8.24 -18.88 17.29
C ARG A 88 -9.22 -19.74 16.51
N ASN A 89 -10.24 -19.13 15.88
CA ASN A 89 -11.26 -19.83 15.11
C ASN A 89 -10.94 -19.92 13.61
N THR A 90 -10.08 -19.05 13.06
CA THR A 90 -9.77 -18.98 11.62
C THR A 90 -8.35 -19.47 11.26
N LEU A 91 -7.32 -18.72 11.64
CA LEU A 91 -5.93 -18.98 11.24
C LEU A 91 -5.35 -20.22 11.94
N ARG A 92 -5.56 -20.34 13.26
CA ARG A 92 -5.02 -21.44 14.08
C ARG A 92 -5.71 -22.79 13.82
N THR A 93 -6.93 -22.78 13.27
CA THR A 93 -7.65 -23.98 12.79
C THR A 93 -7.36 -24.30 11.32
N ARG A 94 -6.42 -23.58 10.68
CA ARG A 94 -6.04 -23.71 9.25
C ARG A 94 -7.21 -23.55 8.27
N GLN A 95 -8.25 -22.79 8.61
CA GLN A 95 -9.29 -22.43 7.63
C GLN A 95 -8.75 -21.48 6.55
N CYS A 96 -7.76 -20.65 6.92
CA CYS A 96 -7.06 -19.67 6.09
C CYS A 96 -5.58 -19.58 6.50
N ASP A 97 -4.77 -18.89 5.70
CA ASP A 97 -3.29 -18.89 5.72
C ASP A 97 -2.66 -17.48 5.88
N LEU A 98 -3.49 -16.44 5.93
CA LEU A 98 -3.06 -15.06 6.04
C LEU A 98 -4.12 -14.20 6.73
N VAL A 99 -3.70 -13.38 7.69
CA VAL A 99 -4.47 -12.23 8.23
C VAL A 99 -3.84 -10.97 7.64
N MET A 100 -4.64 -10.09 7.04
CA MET A 100 -4.11 -8.93 6.31
C MET A 100 -3.53 -7.86 7.23
N GLY A 101 -4.30 -7.38 8.21
CA GLY A 101 -3.86 -6.35 9.15
C GLY A 101 -3.79 -6.85 10.59
N THR A 102 -2.61 -6.73 11.21
CA THR A 102 -2.43 -6.86 12.66
C THR A 102 -1.34 -5.92 13.16
N ALA A 103 -1.38 -5.54 14.45
CA ALA A 103 -0.30 -4.78 15.06
C ALA A 103 0.96 -5.65 15.20
N VAL A 104 2.13 -5.08 14.94
CA VAL A 104 3.41 -5.74 15.24
C VAL A 104 3.50 -5.99 16.75
N GLY A 105 3.74 -7.25 17.15
CA GLY A 105 3.75 -7.68 18.55
C GLY A 105 2.48 -8.39 19.03
N GLU A 106 1.50 -8.64 18.16
CA GLU A 106 0.35 -9.51 18.45
C GLU A 106 0.78 -10.99 18.57
N GLU A 107 0.99 -11.45 19.81
CA GLU A 107 1.51 -12.78 20.16
C GLU A 107 0.65 -13.97 19.67
N LEU A 108 -0.60 -13.75 19.23
CA LEU A 108 -1.42 -14.82 18.68
C LEU A 108 -0.95 -15.32 17.29
N MET A 109 -0.07 -14.59 16.61
CA MET A 109 0.37 -14.84 15.23
C MET A 109 1.89 -14.61 15.05
N GLN A 110 2.45 -15.04 13.91
CA GLN A 110 3.77 -14.59 13.47
C GLN A 110 3.61 -13.37 12.55
N ASN A 111 4.26 -12.25 12.89
CA ASN A 111 4.24 -11.03 12.09
C ASN A 111 5.16 -11.14 10.85
N THR A 112 4.76 -10.52 9.74
CA THR A 112 5.68 -10.09 8.67
C THR A 112 6.41 -8.80 9.07
N ASN A 113 7.28 -8.28 8.19
CA ASN A 113 7.63 -6.86 8.21
C ASN A 113 6.34 -6.01 8.15
N PRO A 114 6.30 -4.84 8.80
CA PRO A 114 5.16 -3.94 8.69
C PRO A 114 5.10 -3.31 7.29
N TYR A 115 3.91 -3.27 6.68
CA TYR A 115 3.67 -2.69 5.36
C TYR A 115 3.06 -1.29 5.43
N TYR A 116 2.60 -0.85 6.61
CA TYR A 116 2.37 0.56 6.92
C TYR A 116 2.49 0.87 8.42
N ARG A 117 2.51 2.16 8.75
CA ARG A 117 2.29 2.71 10.09
C ARG A 117 1.15 3.72 10.02
N SER A 118 0.29 3.73 11.02
CA SER A 118 -0.83 4.67 11.18
C SER A 118 -0.93 5.11 12.64
N THR A 119 -1.73 6.13 12.93
CA THR A 119 -2.06 6.56 14.31
C THR A 119 -3.57 6.56 14.57
N TYR A 120 -3.99 6.79 15.81
CA TYR A 120 -5.35 7.24 16.11
C TYR A 120 -5.53 8.70 15.67
N ALA A 121 -6.74 9.06 15.24
CA ALA A 121 -7.05 10.41 14.78
C ALA A 121 -8.26 10.99 15.52
N LEU A 122 -8.17 12.28 15.84
CA LEU A 122 -9.29 13.11 16.24
C LEU A 122 -10.07 13.53 14.99
N VAL A 123 -11.38 13.46 15.06
CA VAL A 123 -12.31 13.77 13.97
C VAL A 123 -13.35 14.77 14.48
N TYR A 124 -13.55 15.87 13.77
CA TYR A 124 -14.54 16.90 14.10
C TYR A 124 -15.07 17.56 12.82
N ARG A 125 -16.20 18.27 12.87
CA ARG A 125 -16.68 19.06 11.73
C ARG A 125 -15.89 20.37 11.61
N LYS A 126 -15.52 20.79 10.41
CA LYS A 126 -14.75 22.05 10.19
C LYS A 126 -15.48 23.32 10.63
N ASP A 127 -16.79 23.25 10.88
CA ASP A 127 -17.64 24.34 11.35
C ASP A 127 -17.95 24.29 12.87
N SER A 128 -17.39 23.35 13.64
CA SER A 128 -17.61 23.25 15.09
C SER A 128 -16.83 24.29 15.92
N GLY A 129 -15.88 25.01 15.31
CA GLY A 129 -14.96 25.91 16.01
C GLY A 129 -13.77 25.22 16.70
N ILE A 130 -13.69 23.89 16.67
CA ILE A 130 -12.53 23.14 17.18
C ILE A 130 -11.30 23.39 16.28
N THR A 131 -10.16 23.68 16.88
CA THR A 131 -8.87 23.91 16.19
C THR A 131 -7.81 22.87 16.56
N ALA A 132 -8.19 21.87 17.35
CA ALA A 132 -7.30 20.98 18.08
C ALA A 132 -6.32 20.19 17.20
N ARG A 133 -5.05 20.20 17.62
CA ARG A 133 -3.96 19.37 17.06
C ARG A 133 -3.52 18.24 17.99
N THR A 134 -3.80 18.35 19.28
CA THR A 134 -3.54 17.35 20.32
C THR A 134 -4.72 17.29 21.30
N LEU A 135 -4.77 16.28 22.17
CA LEU A 135 -5.82 16.16 23.18
C LEU A 135 -5.69 17.16 24.35
N SER A 136 -4.60 17.93 24.39
CA SER A 136 -4.40 19.03 25.35
C SER A 136 -4.96 20.38 24.88
N ASP A 137 -5.55 20.46 23.69
CA ASP A 137 -6.00 21.74 23.10
C ASP A 137 -7.21 22.34 23.86
N PRO A 138 -7.19 23.63 24.23
CA PRO A 138 -8.30 24.28 24.93
C PRO A 138 -9.64 24.23 24.19
N SER A 139 -9.67 24.13 22.86
CA SER A 139 -10.92 24.03 22.07
C SER A 139 -11.69 22.72 22.27
N LEU A 140 -11.09 21.72 22.94
CA LEU A 140 -11.77 20.47 23.33
C LEU A 140 -12.46 20.55 24.71
N GLN A 141 -12.26 21.63 25.48
CA GLN A 141 -12.78 21.71 26.84
C GLN A 141 -14.30 21.87 26.86
N GLY A 142 -14.99 20.94 27.53
CA GLY A 142 -16.45 20.85 27.59
C GLY A 142 -17.11 20.09 26.42
N ALA A 143 -16.41 19.91 25.29
CA ALA A 143 -16.90 19.21 24.12
C ALA A 143 -17.32 17.76 24.44
N ARG A 144 -18.41 17.28 23.81
CA ARG A 144 -18.86 15.89 23.89
C ARG A 144 -18.06 15.04 22.91
N ILE A 145 -17.11 14.27 23.41
CA ILE A 145 -16.16 13.54 22.56
C ILE A 145 -16.48 12.04 22.54
N GLY A 146 -16.70 11.50 21.35
CA GLY A 146 -16.81 10.06 21.12
C GLY A 146 -15.47 9.35 21.25
N VAL A 147 -15.40 8.25 21.97
CA VAL A 147 -14.17 7.44 22.07
C VAL A 147 -14.48 5.95 22.14
N VAL A 148 -13.69 5.15 21.41
CA VAL A 148 -13.78 3.69 21.52
C VAL A 148 -13.15 3.25 22.84
N ALA A 149 -13.96 2.66 23.73
CA ALA A 149 -13.56 2.28 25.07
C ALA A 149 -12.42 1.23 25.06
N ARG A 150 -11.54 1.29 26.05
CA ARG A 150 -10.33 0.42 26.18
C ARG A 150 -9.24 0.66 25.12
N THR A 151 -9.36 1.70 24.29
CA THR A 151 -8.27 2.13 23.39
C THR A 151 -7.31 3.13 24.06
N PRO A 152 -6.05 3.28 23.60
CA PRO A 152 -5.05 4.15 24.24
C PRO A 152 -5.50 5.61 24.47
N PRO A 153 -6.19 6.28 23.52
CA PRO A 153 -6.66 7.65 23.73
C PRO A 153 -7.58 7.81 24.95
N SER A 154 -8.42 6.81 25.26
CA SER A 154 -9.36 6.91 26.40
C SER A 154 -8.67 7.13 27.75
N THR A 155 -7.43 6.66 27.92
CA THR A 155 -6.60 6.89 29.12
C THR A 155 -5.96 8.28 29.14
N VAL A 156 -5.71 8.89 27.97
CA VAL A 156 -5.02 10.19 27.85
C VAL A 156 -6.00 11.35 27.90
N MET A 157 -7.19 11.22 27.30
CA MET A 157 -8.29 12.19 27.41
C MET A 157 -8.55 12.61 28.87
N LEU A 158 -8.61 11.63 29.78
CA LEU A 158 -8.83 11.84 31.20
C LEU A 158 -7.71 12.64 31.89
N ARG A 159 -6.47 12.60 31.38
CA ARG A 159 -5.35 13.43 31.88
C ARG A 159 -5.51 14.91 31.51
N HIS A 160 -6.24 15.21 30.45
CA HIS A 160 -6.51 16.58 29.96
C HIS A 160 -7.90 17.10 30.38
N GLY A 161 -8.58 16.42 31.32
CA GLY A 161 -9.90 16.82 31.84
C GLY A 161 -11.08 16.53 30.91
N LEU A 162 -10.84 15.90 29.74
CA LEU A 162 -11.85 15.58 28.75
C LEU A 162 -12.77 14.46 29.27
N THR A 163 -13.89 14.86 29.87
CA THR A 163 -14.76 14.01 30.71
C THR A 163 -16.20 13.89 30.21
N ASN A 164 -16.63 14.74 29.27
CA ASN A 164 -17.91 14.63 28.57
C ASN A 164 -17.78 13.61 27.43
N LEU A 165 -17.84 12.31 27.76
CA LEU A 165 -17.53 11.22 26.84
C LEU A 165 -18.77 10.51 26.30
N GLU A 166 -18.74 10.11 25.03
CA GLU A 166 -19.65 9.13 24.42
C GLU A 166 -18.88 7.81 24.18
N PRO A 167 -19.13 6.73 24.95
CA PRO A 167 -18.31 5.53 24.92
C PRO A 167 -18.80 4.51 23.88
N TYR A 168 -18.00 4.28 22.84
CA TYR A 168 -18.24 3.26 21.82
C TYR A 168 -17.56 1.94 22.20
N GLN A 169 -18.22 0.81 22.02
CA GLN A 169 -17.66 -0.51 22.37
C GLN A 169 -16.56 -0.93 21.38
N LEU A 170 -15.48 -1.53 21.88
CA LEU A 170 -14.39 -2.05 21.03
C LEU A 170 -14.70 -3.44 20.48
N ASP A 171 -15.13 -4.36 21.34
CA ASP A 171 -15.44 -5.74 20.98
C ASP A 171 -16.94 -5.90 20.75
N THR A 172 -17.38 -5.80 19.49
CA THR A 172 -18.77 -6.02 19.07
C THR A 172 -18.85 -6.89 17.83
N ASP A 173 -19.90 -7.69 17.70
CA ASP A 173 -20.16 -8.45 16.48
C ASP A 173 -20.41 -7.51 15.28
N THR A 174 -19.44 -7.47 14.38
CA THR A 174 -19.41 -6.64 13.16
C THR A 174 -20.53 -7.00 12.18
N ARG A 175 -21.18 -8.15 12.33
CA ARG A 175 -22.40 -8.50 11.58
C ARG A 175 -23.61 -7.66 11.99
N ALA A 176 -23.55 -6.98 13.14
CA ALA A 176 -24.64 -6.16 13.68
C ALA A 176 -24.24 -4.72 14.05
N HIS A 177 -22.97 -4.46 14.35
CA HIS A 177 -22.52 -3.20 14.97
C HIS A 177 -21.19 -2.69 14.42
N HIS A 178 -21.11 -1.38 14.14
CA HIS A 178 -19.88 -0.69 13.72
C HIS A 178 -19.57 0.51 14.62
N PRO A 179 -19.13 0.32 15.88
CA PRO A 179 -19.08 1.41 16.85
C PRO A 179 -18.11 2.53 16.44
N ALA A 180 -16.95 2.19 15.86
CA ALA A 180 -15.96 3.18 15.41
C ALA A 180 -16.38 3.95 14.14
N GLN A 181 -17.13 3.33 13.23
CA GLN A 181 -17.78 4.03 12.11
C GLN A 181 -18.84 4.98 12.65
N ARG A 182 -19.73 4.47 13.51
CA ARG A 182 -20.81 5.23 14.12
C ARG A 182 -20.29 6.45 14.89
N ALA A 183 -19.14 6.37 15.54
CA ALA A 183 -18.52 7.52 16.19
C ALA A 183 -18.17 8.66 15.21
N VAL A 184 -17.83 8.37 13.96
CA VAL A 184 -17.60 9.39 12.91
C VAL A 184 -18.94 9.93 12.38
N GLU A 185 -19.94 9.08 12.21
CA GLU A 185 -21.29 9.45 11.79
C GLU A 185 -22.03 10.31 12.83
N ASP A 186 -21.88 10.01 14.12
CA ASP A 186 -22.46 10.75 15.22
C ASP A 186 -21.83 12.16 15.36
N VAL A 187 -20.57 12.35 14.95
CA VAL A 187 -19.96 13.69 14.80
C VAL A 187 -20.52 14.44 13.59
N ALA A 188 -20.64 13.77 12.44
CA ALA A 188 -21.22 14.37 11.25
C ALA A 188 -22.67 14.84 11.50
N ALA A 189 -23.44 14.04 12.23
CA ALA A 189 -24.79 14.32 12.69
C ALA A 189 -24.88 15.27 13.89
N ALA A 190 -23.76 15.83 14.39
CA ALA A 190 -23.68 16.73 15.55
C ALA A 190 -24.35 16.18 16.84
N ARG A 191 -24.25 14.86 17.06
CA ARG A 191 -24.59 14.20 18.33
C ARG A 191 -23.41 14.20 19.30
N THR A 192 -22.20 14.30 18.77
CA THR A 192 -20.92 14.52 19.45
C THR A 192 -20.16 15.64 18.72
N ASP A 193 -19.39 16.45 19.43
CA ASP A 193 -18.65 17.58 18.84
C ASP A 193 -17.37 17.12 18.12
N ALA A 194 -16.78 16.04 18.63
CA ALA A 194 -15.65 15.34 18.05
C ALA A 194 -15.67 13.83 18.39
N ALA A 195 -14.81 13.05 17.76
CA ALA A 195 -14.56 11.66 18.11
C ALA A 195 -13.07 11.30 17.92
N ILE A 196 -12.58 10.31 18.68
CA ILE A 196 -11.24 9.74 18.50
C ILE A 196 -11.37 8.26 18.15
N VAL A 197 -10.91 7.91 16.95
CA VAL A 197 -10.96 6.55 16.41
C VAL A 197 -9.65 6.17 15.72
N TRP A 198 -9.50 4.89 15.37
CA TRP A 198 -8.31 4.41 14.67
C TRP A 198 -8.22 5.01 13.25
N GLY A 199 -7.02 5.45 12.85
CA GLY A 199 -6.78 6.29 11.67
C GLY A 199 -7.45 5.87 10.36
N PRO A 200 -7.38 4.58 9.92
CA PRO A 200 -8.02 4.13 8.69
C PRO A 200 -9.53 4.38 8.70
N ILE A 201 -10.19 4.13 9.85
CA ILE A 201 -11.62 4.35 10.05
C ILE A 201 -11.94 5.85 10.00
N ALA A 202 -11.15 6.66 10.69
CA ALA A 202 -11.28 8.12 10.72
C ALA A 202 -11.28 8.70 9.31
N GLY A 203 -10.22 8.44 8.53
CA GLY A 203 -10.06 8.99 7.19
C GLY A 203 -11.14 8.52 6.21
N TYR A 204 -11.36 7.20 6.12
CA TYR A 204 -12.30 6.63 5.16
C TYR A 204 -13.73 7.13 5.34
N PHE A 205 -14.24 7.12 6.58
CA PHE A 205 -15.62 7.51 6.86
C PHE A 205 -15.81 9.01 6.92
N ALA A 206 -14.82 9.80 7.37
CA ALA A 206 -14.91 11.26 7.37
C ALA A 206 -14.96 11.83 5.95
N ALA A 207 -14.18 11.27 5.01
CA ALA A 207 -14.19 11.64 3.60
C ALA A 207 -15.50 11.29 2.86
N ARG A 208 -16.40 10.53 3.49
CA ARG A 208 -17.70 10.10 2.95
C ARG A 208 -18.89 10.87 3.53
N GLN A 209 -18.65 11.82 4.44
CA GLN A 209 -19.70 12.67 5.02
C GLN A 209 -20.05 13.83 4.08
N GLN A 210 -21.32 14.26 4.12
CA GLN A 210 -21.78 15.44 3.38
C GLN A 210 -21.33 16.77 4.03
N VAL A 211 -21.11 16.77 5.34
CA VAL A 211 -20.55 17.91 6.09
C VAL A 211 -19.01 17.89 6.00
N PRO A 212 -18.33 19.04 5.84
CA PRO A 212 -16.87 19.06 5.77
C PRO A 212 -16.20 18.62 7.08
N MET A 213 -15.60 17.43 7.09
CA MET A 213 -14.90 16.87 8.25
C MET A 213 -13.42 17.26 8.27
N ALA A 214 -12.89 17.48 9.46
CA ALA A 214 -11.45 17.48 9.76
C ALA A 214 -11.06 16.10 10.31
N VAL A 215 -9.91 15.59 9.88
CA VAL A 215 -9.24 14.42 10.45
C VAL A 215 -7.85 14.87 10.85
N VAL A 216 -7.54 14.77 12.14
CA VAL A 216 -6.29 15.22 12.75
C VAL A 216 -5.59 14.00 13.36
N PRO A 217 -4.55 13.46 12.71
CA PRO A 217 -3.78 12.34 13.25
C PRO A 217 -3.03 12.78 14.51
N LEU A 218 -3.18 12.02 15.59
CA LEU A 218 -2.60 12.35 16.90
C LEU A 218 -1.18 11.77 16.98
N MET A 219 -0.18 12.62 16.78
CA MET A 219 1.24 12.22 16.76
C MET A 219 1.97 12.61 18.04
N ASP A 220 1.76 13.85 18.49
CA ASP A 220 2.63 14.57 19.45
C ASP A 220 1.99 14.73 20.84
N GLU A 221 1.25 13.72 21.32
CA GLU A 221 0.59 13.75 22.62
C GLU A 221 1.61 13.84 23.78
N PRO A 222 1.63 14.93 24.58
CA PRO A 222 2.71 15.13 25.56
C PRO A 222 2.67 14.12 26.72
N GLY A 223 3.81 13.48 27.00
CA GLY A 223 3.96 12.62 28.19
C GLY A 223 3.20 11.29 28.12
N THR A 224 2.96 10.76 26.92
CA THR A 224 2.38 9.42 26.72
C THR A 224 3.13 8.65 25.63
N THR A 225 2.93 7.34 25.58
CA THR A 225 3.37 6.51 24.44
C THR A 225 2.62 6.95 23.19
N PRO A 226 3.28 7.17 22.03
CA PRO A 226 2.61 7.57 20.80
C PRO A 226 1.48 6.61 20.41
N PHE A 227 0.36 7.13 19.89
CA PHE A 227 -0.77 6.31 19.42
C PHE A 227 -0.52 5.63 18.07
N GLN A 228 0.75 5.48 17.70
CA GLN A 228 1.21 5.02 16.40
C GLN A 228 1.45 3.51 16.42
N TYR A 229 0.81 2.78 15.50
CA TYR A 229 0.97 1.34 15.37
C TYR A 229 1.54 1.00 14.00
N MET A 230 2.57 0.15 14.01
CA MET A 230 3.07 -0.53 12.82
C MET A 230 2.15 -1.71 12.53
N ILE A 231 1.65 -1.81 11.30
CA ILE A 231 0.73 -2.86 10.88
C ILE A 231 1.45 -3.81 9.94
N SER A 232 1.48 -5.09 10.29
CA SER A 232 2.00 -6.19 9.49
C SER A 232 0.87 -7.11 9.04
N MET A 233 1.19 -8.04 8.15
CA MET A 233 0.37 -9.22 7.95
C MET A 233 0.66 -10.23 9.07
N GLY A 234 -0.26 -11.15 9.32
CA GLY A 234 -0.15 -12.20 10.32
C GLY A 234 -0.31 -13.59 9.70
N ILE A 235 0.64 -14.48 9.98
CA ILE A 235 0.65 -15.89 9.55
C ILE A 235 0.77 -16.81 10.78
N ARG A 236 0.80 -18.14 10.60
CA ARG A 236 1.00 -19.05 11.74
C ARG A 236 2.48 -19.03 12.18
N PRO A 237 2.78 -19.41 13.43
CA PRO A 237 4.16 -19.72 13.81
C PRO A 237 4.78 -20.76 12.86
N ASP A 238 6.11 -20.69 12.74
CA ASP A 238 6.94 -21.66 12.02
C ASP A 238 6.70 -21.76 10.49
N GLU A 239 6.24 -20.67 9.86
CA GLU A 239 6.04 -20.56 8.39
C GLU A 239 7.11 -19.66 7.70
N PRO A 240 8.42 -19.96 7.78
CA PRO A 240 9.48 -19.03 7.41
C PRO A 240 9.49 -18.64 5.92
N ASP A 241 9.30 -19.58 5.01
CA ASP A 241 9.37 -19.31 3.56
C ASP A 241 8.17 -18.48 3.08
N TRP A 242 6.99 -18.70 3.68
CA TRP A 242 5.81 -17.87 3.44
C TRP A 242 6.03 -16.45 3.96
N ARG A 243 6.61 -16.31 5.16
CA ARG A 243 7.01 -15.01 5.72
C ARG A 243 8.02 -14.27 4.85
N HIS A 244 9.03 -14.97 4.32
CA HIS A 244 10.04 -14.36 3.44
C HIS A 244 9.40 -13.90 2.11
N TRP A 245 8.58 -14.74 1.48
CA TRP A 245 7.86 -14.34 0.27
C TRP A 245 6.96 -13.11 0.51
N LEU A 246 6.24 -13.06 1.64
CA LEU A 246 5.40 -11.91 2.00
C LEU A 246 6.21 -10.65 2.27
N ASN A 247 7.37 -10.77 2.94
CA ASN A 247 8.28 -9.65 3.14
C ASN A 247 8.79 -9.08 1.80
N ASP A 248 9.19 -9.96 0.88
CA ASP A 248 9.66 -9.56 -0.45
C ASP A 248 8.52 -8.96 -1.29
N PHE A 249 7.29 -9.49 -1.17
CA PHE A 249 6.09 -8.90 -1.78
C PHE A 249 5.83 -7.49 -1.27
N ILE A 250 5.90 -7.28 0.05
CA ILE A 250 5.72 -5.96 0.68
C ILE A 250 6.75 -4.98 0.09
N VAL A 251 8.02 -5.36 0.01
CA VAL A 251 9.08 -4.51 -0.58
C VAL A 251 8.82 -4.22 -2.07
N ARG A 252 8.48 -5.22 -2.90
CA ARG A 252 8.22 -5.04 -4.34
C ARG A 252 6.97 -4.20 -4.62
N ARG A 253 5.91 -4.36 -3.83
CA ARG A 253 4.58 -3.76 -4.07
C ARG A 253 4.27 -2.58 -3.13
N GLN A 254 5.23 -2.09 -2.34
CA GLN A 254 5.01 -1.01 -1.36
C GLN A 254 4.32 0.22 -1.99
N GLY A 255 4.71 0.63 -3.20
CA GLY A 255 4.08 1.75 -3.91
C GLY A 255 2.61 1.52 -4.32
N ASP A 256 2.21 0.28 -4.59
CA ASP A 256 0.81 -0.07 -4.86
C ASP A 256 0.00 -0.16 -3.57
N ILE A 257 0.59 -0.73 -2.51
CA ILE A 257 0.04 -0.76 -1.15
C ILE A 257 -0.21 0.67 -0.65
N ASP A 258 0.79 1.53 -0.79
CA ASP A 258 0.75 2.95 -0.42
C ASP A 258 -0.35 3.72 -1.16
N ARG A 259 -0.48 3.49 -2.46
CA ARG A 259 -1.54 4.06 -3.29
C ARG A 259 -2.92 3.55 -2.86
N ILE A 260 -3.07 2.26 -2.60
CA ILE A 260 -4.33 1.68 -2.08
C ILE A 260 -4.70 2.30 -0.72
N LEU A 261 -3.74 2.48 0.18
CA LEU A 261 -4.01 3.09 1.49
C LEU A 261 -4.39 4.58 1.36
N ALA A 262 -3.77 5.33 0.44
CA ALA A 262 -4.14 6.70 0.11
C ALA A 262 -5.55 6.81 -0.51
N GLU A 263 -5.93 5.92 -1.43
CA GLU A 263 -7.28 5.84 -2.02
C GLU A 263 -8.40 5.59 -0.97
N TYR A 264 -8.05 5.15 0.24
CA TYR A 264 -8.97 4.96 1.38
C TYR A 264 -8.78 6.04 2.47
N HIS A 265 -7.96 7.06 2.20
CA HIS A 265 -7.59 8.16 3.10
C HIS A 265 -6.98 7.71 4.43
N VAL A 266 -6.24 6.61 4.45
CA VAL A 266 -5.54 6.16 5.66
C VAL A 266 -4.47 7.20 6.05
N PRO A 267 -4.45 7.71 7.30
CA PRO A 267 -3.44 8.67 7.77
C PRO A 267 -2.14 7.93 8.09
N LEU A 268 -1.27 7.86 7.08
CA LEU A 268 -0.01 7.13 7.16
C LEU A 268 1.06 7.92 7.90
N ALA A 269 1.88 7.22 8.67
CA ALA A 269 2.97 7.79 9.47
C ALA A 269 4.33 7.29 8.99
N ASN A 270 5.31 8.19 8.95
CA ASN A 270 6.69 7.91 8.61
C ASN A 270 7.42 7.24 9.80
N ALA A 271 8.65 6.76 9.58
CA ALA A 271 9.45 6.11 10.62
C ALA A 271 9.95 7.08 11.71
N ASP A 272 10.01 8.38 11.42
CA ASP A 272 10.39 9.46 12.34
C ASP A 272 9.22 9.97 13.21
N GLY A 273 8.00 9.45 13.01
CA GLY A 273 6.80 9.89 13.70
C GLY A 273 6.10 11.11 13.07
N THR A 274 6.51 11.56 11.88
CA THR A 274 5.73 12.55 11.10
C THR A 274 4.58 11.87 10.34
N ILE A 275 3.54 12.63 9.97
CA ILE A 275 2.51 12.14 9.04
C ILE A 275 3.02 12.26 7.60
N ARG A 276 2.88 11.17 6.84
CA ARG A 276 3.06 11.18 5.39
C ARG A 276 1.85 11.85 4.77
N THR A 277 1.93 13.17 4.61
CA THR A 277 0.89 13.98 4.00
C THR A 277 0.64 13.54 2.56
N GLU A 278 -0.63 13.43 2.15
CA GLU A 278 -0.94 13.42 0.72
C GLU A 278 -0.49 14.76 0.14
N VAL A 279 0.45 14.68 -0.80
CA VAL A 279 0.99 15.84 -1.48
C VAL A 279 -0.07 16.34 -2.45
N ALA A 280 -0.79 17.39 -2.05
CA ALA A 280 -1.87 17.96 -2.84
C ALA A 280 -1.38 18.37 -4.24
N GLU A 281 -2.15 18.07 -5.27
CA GLU A 281 -1.80 18.41 -6.64
C GLU A 281 -1.89 19.94 -6.86
N PRO A 282 -0.78 20.63 -7.21
CA PRO A 282 -0.81 22.08 -7.39
C PRO A 282 -1.53 22.47 -8.69
N GLU A 283 -2.20 23.62 -8.68
CA GLU A 283 -2.85 24.17 -9.88
C GLU A 283 -1.84 24.47 -11.00
N GLY A 284 -0.68 25.05 -10.64
CA GLY A 284 0.44 25.31 -11.55
C GLY A 284 1.44 24.15 -11.66
N TYR A 285 2.69 24.48 -11.96
CA TYR A 285 3.84 23.58 -11.91
C TYR A 285 4.60 23.71 -10.58
N ARG A 286 5.34 22.68 -10.17
CA ARG A 286 6.27 22.77 -9.02
C ARG A 286 7.50 23.59 -9.43
N MET A 287 7.82 24.63 -8.65
CA MET A 287 8.87 25.61 -8.98
C MET A 287 10.21 25.38 -8.27
N ALA A 288 10.23 24.63 -7.17
CA ALA A 288 11.39 24.36 -6.32
C ALA A 288 11.32 22.93 -5.73
N ASP A 289 12.38 22.49 -5.04
CA ASP A 289 12.44 21.22 -4.29
C ASP A 289 12.07 19.99 -5.16
N TYR A 290 12.71 19.90 -6.33
CA TYR A 290 12.36 18.89 -7.33
C TYR A 290 12.63 17.43 -6.88
N ARG A 291 13.38 17.25 -5.78
CA ARG A 291 13.58 15.99 -5.05
C ARG A 291 12.78 16.05 -3.75
N ALA A 292 11.52 15.64 -3.82
CA ALA A 292 10.59 15.63 -2.69
C ALA A 292 9.40 14.72 -3.03
N PRO A 293 8.65 14.23 -2.02
CA PRO A 293 7.39 13.53 -2.23
C PRO A 293 6.48 14.25 -3.24
N THR A 294 5.92 13.47 -4.16
CA THR A 294 5.02 13.91 -5.23
C THR A 294 3.58 13.49 -4.95
N PRO A 295 2.57 14.07 -5.62
CA PRO A 295 1.18 13.64 -5.49
C PRO A 295 0.97 12.16 -5.81
N SER A 296 -0.12 11.57 -5.30
CA SER A 296 -0.56 10.21 -5.63
C SER A 296 -1.12 10.06 -7.05
N GLY A 297 -1.39 11.18 -7.74
CA GLY A 297 -1.93 11.20 -9.11
C GLY A 297 -1.62 12.50 -9.87
N LEU A 298 -2.13 12.60 -11.09
CA LEU A 298 -1.99 13.78 -11.96
C LEU A 298 -3.22 13.93 -12.86
N ARG A 299 -4.01 15.00 -12.69
CA ARG A 299 -5.21 15.28 -13.50
C ARG A 299 -4.89 15.34 -14.99
N GLY A 300 -5.48 14.42 -15.75
CA GLY A 300 -5.29 14.29 -17.20
C GLY A 300 -4.20 13.29 -17.61
N ALA A 301 -3.52 12.65 -16.66
CA ALA A 301 -2.67 11.49 -16.92
C ALA A 301 -3.06 10.29 -16.03
N GLU A 302 -2.69 9.10 -16.47
CA GLU A 302 -2.87 7.87 -15.70
C GLU A 302 -1.59 7.56 -14.89
N THR A 303 -1.72 7.33 -13.59
CA THR A 303 -0.56 7.00 -12.73
C THR A 303 -0.33 5.50 -12.73
N VAL A 304 0.83 5.06 -13.20
CA VAL A 304 1.12 3.64 -13.50
C VAL A 304 2.20 3.06 -12.59
N GLY A 305 2.14 1.74 -12.36
CA GLY A 305 3.14 0.97 -11.63
C GLY A 305 4.13 0.22 -12.55
N PRO A 306 5.21 -0.39 -12.02
CA PRO A 306 6.27 -0.99 -12.84
C PRO A 306 5.78 -2.03 -13.86
N ALA A 307 4.87 -2.93 -13.45
CA ALA A 307 4.32 -3.96 -14.34
C ALA A 307 3.41 -3.42 -15.45
N GLU A 308 2.78 -2.25 -15.23
CA GLU A 308 2.01 -1.57 -16.28
C GLU A 308 2.95 -0.88 -17.28
N VAL A 309 4.05 -0.27 -16.79
CA VAL A 309 5.11 0.27 -17.65
C VAL A 309 5.78 -0.82 -18.48
N GLU A 310 6.02 -2.00 -17.91
CA GLU A 310 6.60 -3.14 -18.63
C GLU A 310 5.69 -3.64 -19.76
N ARG A 311 4.37 -3.67 -19.55
CA ARG A 311 3.38 -3.92 -20.60
C ARG A 311 3.33 -2.82 -21.65
N LEU A 312 3.16 -1.56 -21.22
CA LEU A 312 3.09 -0.41 -22.12
C LEU A 312 4.34 -0.29 -23.02
N ALA A 313 5.53 -0.62 -22.50
CA ALA A 313 6.76 -0.69 -23.28
C ALA A 313 6.71 -1.77 -24.37
N LYS A 314 6.20 -2.97 -24.05
CA LYS A 314 6.00 -4.08 -25.01
C LYS A 314 4.94 -3.74 -26.06
N ASP A 315 3.90 -2.99 -25.67
CA ASP A 315 2.85 -2.46 -26.55
C ASP A 315 3.32 -1.22 -27.37
N GLY A 316 4.56 -0.77 -27.16
CA GLY A 316 5.23 0.28 -27.94
C GLY A 316 4.92 1.73 -27.50
N ALA A 317 4.53 1.95 -26.25
CA ALA A 317 4.45 3.28 -25.66
C ALA A 317 5.81 4.00 -25.69
N ILE A 318 5.81 5.31 -25.91
CA ILE A 318 7.02 6.12 -25.89
C ILE A 318 7.41 6.36 -24.42
N LEU A 319 8.51 5.77 -23.98
CA LEU A 319 9.06 5.98 -22.64
C LEU A 319 9.91 7.26 -22.66
N VAL A 320 9.56 8.24 -21.82
CA VAL A 320 10.19 9.56 -21.76
C VAL A 320 10.82 9.78 -20.39
N ASP A 321 12.15 9.73 -20.33
CA ASP A 321 12.91 10.04 -19.13
C ASP A 321 13.20 11.55 -19.08
N VAL A 322 12.90 12.18 -17.95
CA VAL A 322 13.15 13.62 -17.75
C VAL A 322 14.08 13.92 -16.56
N LEU A 323 14.88 12.94 -16.12
CA LEU A 323 15.93 13.16 -15.13
C LEU A 323 16.84 14.33 -15.58
N PRO A 324 17.12 15.34 -14.73
CA PRO A 324 18.02 16.43 -15.10
C PRO A 324 19.45 15.93 -15.28
N THR A 325 20.22 16.60 -16.14
CA THR A 325 21.67 16.38 -16.21
C THR A 325 22.31 16.67 -14.85
N PRO A 326 23.21 15.81 -14.33
CA PRO A 326 23.88 16.06 -13.05
C PRO A 326 24.68 17.37 -13.13
N PRO A 327 24.56 18.27 -12.13
CA PRO A 327 25.27 19.54 -12.14
C PRO A 327 26.79 19.33 -12.11
N LYS A 328 27.55 20.21 -12.76
CA LYS A 328 29.01 20.22 -12.65
C LYS A 328 29.40 20.50 -11.18
N PRO A 329 30.24 19.67 -10.54
CA PRO A 329 30.71 19.92 -9.18
C PRO A 329 31.40 21.27 -9.02
N GLU A 330 31.15 21.93 -7.89
CA GLU A 330 31.88 23.12 -7.45
C GLU A 330 33.34 22.78 -7.12
N GLY A 331 34.23 23.78 -7.16
CA GLY A 331 35.65 23.61 -6.82
C GLY A 331 36.52 22.89 -7.85
N LEU A 332 35.97 22.41 -8.97
CA LEU A 332 36.76 21.87 -10.09
C LEU A 332 37.70 22.94 -10.67
N THR A 333 38.99 22.61 -10.79
CA THR A 333 40.01 23.52 -11.33
C THR A 333 39.78 23.80 -12.81
N SER A 334 40.40 24.86 -13.34
CA SER A 334 40.41 25.18 -14.78
C SER A 334 41.04 24.07 -15.65
N GLU A 335 41.83 23.18 -15.05
CA GLU A 335 42.47 22.04 -15.70
C GLU A 335 41.64 20.74 -15.60
N SER A 336 40.55 20.76 -14.82
CA SER A 336 39.70 19.59 -14.57
C SER A 336 38.56 19.46 -15.59
N HIS A 337 38.63 18.45 -16.46
CA HIS A 337 37.53 18.09 -17.34
C HIS A 337 36.43 17.32 -16.58
N TRP A 338 35.23 17.88 -16.50
CA TRP A 338 34.07 17.18 -15.91
C TRP A 338 33.50 16.18 -16.91
N VAL A 339 33.53 14.90 -16.57
CA VAL A 339 32.78 13.84 -17.26
C VAL A 339 31.60 13.47 -16.35
N PRO A 340 30.34 13.72 -16.74
CA PRO A 340 29.20 13.28 -15.96
C PRO A 340 29.12 11.74 -15.94
N PRO A 341 28.58 11.12 -14.87
CA PRO A 341 28.34 9.68 -14.84
C PRO A 341 27.36 9.28 -15.96
N PRO A 342 27.52 8.09 -16.59
CA PRO A 342 26.62 7.63 -17.64
C PRO A 342 25.16 7.55 -17.15
N HIS A 343 24.24 8.12 -17.92
CA HIS A 343 22.82 8.09 -17.57
C HIS A 343 22.23 6.69 -17.76
N ARG A 344 21.51 6.18 -16.74
CA ARG A 344 21.02 4.80 -16.66
C ARG A 344 19.50 4.81 -16.55
N SER A 345 18.82 4.24 -17.54
CA SER A 345 17.38 4.34 -17.72
C SER A 345 16.74 3.05 -18.25
N LEU A 346 15.43 3.08 -18.47
CA LEU A 346 14.65 1.95 -18.98
C LEU A 346 15.06 1.59 -20.42
N PRO A 347 15.08 0.29 -20.81
CA PRO A 347 15.31 -0.12 -22.19
C PRO A 347 14.33 0.55 -23.16
N GLY A 348 14.87 1.22 -24.19
CA GLY A 348 14.08 1.93 -25.20
C GLY A 348 13.54 3.30 -24.77
N ALA A 349 13.99 3.85 -23.64
CA ALA A 349 13.60 5.19 -23.23
C ALA A 349 14.35 6.31 -23.95
N HIS A 350 13.65 7.43 -24.15
CA HIS A 350 14.15 8.66 -24.75
C HIS A 350 14.44 9.67 -23.64
N TRP A 351 15.69 10.11 -23.50
CA TRP A 351 16.09 11.05 -22.45
C TRP A 351 15.96 12.51 -22.90
N LEU A 352 15.05 13.23 -22.25
CA LEU A 352 14.82 14.66 -22.41
C LEU A 352 15.22 15.40 -21.11
N PRO A 353 16.52 15.59 -20.84
CA PRO A 353 16.97 16.20 -19.60
C PRO A 353 16.42 17.62 -19.42
N ASN A 354 16.22 18.00 -18.16
CA ASN A 354 15.89 19.37 -17.71
C ASN A 354 14.51 19.91 -18.16
N VAL A 355 13.74 19.18 -18.97
CA VAL A 355 12.40 19.63 -19.43
C VAL A 355 11.34 19.67 -18.34
N GLY A 356 11.62 19.08 -17.17
CA GLY A 356 10.72 19.02 -16.02
C GLY A 356 10.83 20.18 -15.02
N TYR A 357 11.63 21.22 -15.29
CA TYR A 357 11.59 22.44 -14.47
C TYR A 357 10.17 23.07 -14.46
N GLY A 358 9.85 23.82 -13.42
CA GLY A 358 8.56 24.51 -13.27
C GLY A 358 8.38 25.62 -14.29
N ALA A 359 9.36 26.51 -14.39
CA ALA A 359 9.56 27.44 -15.49
C ALA A 359 10.84 27.06 -16.27
N PRO A 360 10.73 26.18 -17.28
CA PRO A 360 11.83 25.89 -18.20
C PRO A 360 12.12 27.10 -19.11
N SER A 361 13.28 27.15 -19.75
CA SER A 361 13.58 28.16 -20.77
C SER A 361 12.78 27.90 -22.05
N ALA A 362 12.57 28.93 -22.88
CA ALA A 362 11.90 28.76 -24.18
C ALA A 362 12.61 27.74 -25.11
N GLU A 363 13.93 27.59 -24.97
CA GLU A 363 14.72 26.55 -25.63
C GLU A 363 14.35 25.15 -25.11
N GLN A 364 14.22 24.98 -23.79
CA GLN A 364 13.80 23.72 -23.16
C GLN A 364 12.34 23.36 -23.49
N GLU A 365 11.45 24.35 -23.61
CA GLU A 365 10.06 24.13 -24.05
C GLU A 365 9.96 23.71 -25.53
N ALA A 366 10.76 24.34 -26.40
CA ALA A 366 10.89 23.92 -27.80
C ALA A 366 11.49 22.51 -27.90
N TYR A 367 12.58 22.25 -27.19
CA TYR A 367 13.23 20.94 -27.10
C TYR A 367 12.28 19.83 -26.66
N PHE A 368 11.47 20.06 -25.62
CA PHE A 368 10.47 19.10 -25.16
C PHE A 368 9.38 18.85 -26.21
N ARG A 369 8.75 19.92 -26.70
CA ARG A 369 7.65 19.86 -27.66
C ARG A 369 8.06 19.19 -28.98
N THR A 370 9.14 19.65 -29.60
CA THR A 370 9.61 19.12 -30.89
C THR A 370 10.04 17.65 -30.77
N ASN A 371 10.63 17.24 -29.64
CA ASN A 371 10.97 15.84 -29.44
C ASN A 371 9.74 14.96 -29.18
N LEU A 372 8.76 15.39 -28.38
CA LEU A 372 7.49 14.63 -28.26
C LEU A 372 6.78 14.50 -29.61
N GLU A 373 6.73 15.58 -30.39
CA GLU A 373 6.09 15.58 -31.72
C GLU A 373 6.82 14.66 -32.71
N ARG A 374 8.15 14.62 -32.69
CA ARG A 374 8.96 13.66 -33.45
C ARG A 374 8.73 12.20 -33.01
N LEU A 375 8.79 11.94 -31.70
CA LEU A 375 8.70 10.58 -31.14
C LEU A 375 7.30 9.96 -31.27
N THR A 376 6.25 10.79 -31.31
CA THR A 376 4.87 10.36 -31.58
C THR A 376 4.48 10.42 -33.06
N ALA A 377 5.37 10.90 -33.95
CA ALA A 377 5.04 11.27 -35.34
C ALA A 377 3.81 12.21 -35.45
N GLY A 378 3.60 13.05 -34.43
CA GLY A 378 2.47 13.96 -34.29
C GLY A 378 1.18 13.35 -33.69
N ASP A 379 1.13 12.03 -33.46
CA ASP A 379 -0.05 11.37 -32.89
C ASP A 379 -0.20 11.65 -31.39
N ARG A 380 -1.12 12.56 -31.06
CA ARG A 380 -1.47 12.92 -29.67
C ARG A 380 -2.07 11.76 -28.88
N LYS A 381 -2.52 10.67 -29.53
CA LYS A 381 -3.08 9.47 -28.90
C LYS A 381 -2.05 8.36 -28.71
N ARG A 382 -0.81 8.53 -29.21
CA ARG A 382 0.27 7.58 -28.94
C ARG A 382 0.57 7.56 -27.43
N PRO A 383 0.54 6.40 -26.76
CA PRO A 383 0.81 6.34 -25.33
C PRO A 383 2.19 6.88 -24.98
N LEU A 384 2.24 7.82 -24.03
CA LEU A 384 3.48 8.37 -23.46
C LEU A 384 3.61 7.85 -22.02
N VAL A 385 4.79 7.41 -21.60
CA VAL A 385 5.11 7.12 -20.19
C VAL A 385 6.20 8.07 -19.74
N VAL A 386 5.85 9.08 -18.94
CA VAL A 386 6.80 10.10 -18.44
C VAL A 386 7.31 9.71 -17.06
N PHE A 387 8.64 9.64 -16.89
CA PHE A 387 9.28 9.16 -15.68
C PHE A 387 10.62 9.84 -15.38
N CYS A 388 11.23 9.48 -14.25
CA CYS A 388 12.49 10.00 -13.70
C CYS A 388 13.00 8.97 -12.68
N GLN A 389 13.54 9.39 -11.54
CA GLN A 389 13.70 8.62 -10.29
C GLN A 389 12.46 8.79 -9.38
N PRO A 390 12.28 8.01 -8.28
CA PRO A 390 11.27 8.29 -7.24
C PRO A 390 11.34 9.72 -6.71
N GLU A 391 10.23 10.26 -6.21
CA GLU A 391 10.18 11.59 -5.57
C GLU A 391 10.76 12.70 -6.49
N CYS A 392 10.41 12.63 -7.77
CA CYS A 392 10.91 13.53 -8.80
C CYS A 392 9.78 14.38 -9.39
N TRP A 393 9.60 15.60 -8.86
CA TRP A 393 8.62 16.55 -9.38
C TRP A 393 8.88 16.96 -10.84
N MET A 394 10.08 16.70 -11.39
CA MET A 394 10.35 16.92 -12.81
C MET A 394 9.54 15.99 -13.72
N SER A 395 9.34 14.72 -13.35
CA SER A 395 8.46 13.82 -14.14
C SER A 395 7.00 14.25 -14.03
N TRP A 396 6.56 14.68 -12.86
CA TRP A 396 5.21 15.20 -12.65
C TRP A 396 4.96 16.47 -13.47
N ASN A 397 5.89 17.44 -13.44
CA ASN A 397 5.82 18.65 -14.25
C ASN A 397 5.82 18.35 -15.75
N ALA A 398 6.70 17.46 -16.23
CA ALA A 398 6.78 17.11 -17.63
C ALA A 398 5.53 16.34 -18.11
N ALA A 399 4.98 15.44 -17.29
CA ALA A 399 3.72 14.76 -17.59
C ALA A 399 2.56 15.76 -17.69
N LYS A 400 2.43 16.69 -16.73
CA LYS A 400 1.43 17.77 -16.78
C LYS A 400 1.62 18.69 -17.99
N ARG A 401 2.87 18.94 -18.40
CA ARG A 401 3.20 19.71 -19.60
C ARG A 401 2.85 18.96 -20.88
N ALA A 402 2.97 17.63 -20.93
CA ALA A 402 2.48 16.82 -22.05
C ALA A 402 0.94 16.84 -22.15
N VAL A 403 0.23 16.74 -21.02
CA VAL A 403 -1.24 16.91 -20.97
C VAL A 403 -1.63 18.32 -21.46
N ALA A 404 -0.94 19.37 -21.02
CA ALA A 404 -1.18 20.75 -21.46
C ALA A 404 -0.84 20.99 -22.95
N LEU A 405 0.06 20.18 -23.54
CA LEU A 405 0.35 20.11 -24.98
C LEU A 405 -0.66 19.23 -25.77
N GLY A 406 -1.75 18.81 -25.13
CA GLY A 406 -2.85 18.09 -25.78
C GLY A 406 -2.57 16.63 -26.10
N TYR A 407 -1.60 15.98 -25.44
CA TYR A 407 -1.45 14.53 -25.53
C TYR A 407 -2.55 13.84 -24.70
N GLU A 408 -3.32 12.95 -25.34
CA GLU A 408 -4.51 12.31 -24.76
C GLU A 408 -4.16 11.04 -23.95
N ALA A 409 -3.05 10.39 -24.28
CA ALA A 409 -2.67 9.08 -23.73
C ALA A 409 -1.45 9.15 -22.79
N VAL A 410 -1.37 10.18 -21.95
CA VAL A 410 -0.25 10.37 -21.01
C VAL A 410 -0.38 9.42 -19.81
N LYS A 411 0.72 8.73 -19.49
CA LYS A 411 0.95 7.98 -18.26
C LYS A 411 2.10 8.64 -17.50
N TRP A 412 1.98 8.70 -16.17
CA TRP A 412 3.04 9.17 -15.28
C TRP A 412 3.49 8.02 -14.38
N TYR A 413 4.79 7.75 -14.37
CA TYR A 413 5.39 6.66 -13.61
C TYR A 413 6.23 7.23 -12.44
N PRO A 414 5.64 7.41 -11.25
CA PRO A 414 6.31 8.08 -10.13
C PRO A 414 7.46 7.26 -9.53
N ALA A 415 7.45 5.93 -9.64
CA ALA A 415 8.49 5.07 -9.06
C ALA A 415 9.79 5.01 -9.90
N GLY A 416 9.72 5.35 -11.19
CA GLY A 416 10.90 5.63 -12.00
C GLY A 416 11.95 4.51 -12.12
N THR A 417 13.20 4.90 -12.34
CA THR A 417 14.35 3.99 -12.50
C THR A 417 14.57 3.03 -11.32
N GLU A 418 14.23 3.46 -10.10
CA GLU A 418 14.40 2.64 -8.90
C GLU A 418 13.26 1.63 -8.74
N GLY A 419 12.02 2.04 -9.03
CA GLY A 419 10.88 1.12 -9.09
C GLY A 419 11.01 0.06 -10.17
N TRP A 420 11.69 0.38 -11.27
CA TRP A 420 12.00 -0.56 -12.34
C TRP A 420 13.01 -1.63 -11.90
N LYS A 421 14.10 -1.22 -11.22
CA LYS A 421 15.05 -2.14 -10.60
C LYS A 421 14.43 -2.97 -9.47
N ALA A 422 13.56 -2.38 -8.65
CA ALA A 422 12.86 -3.08 -7.57
C ALA A 422 11.87 -4.14 -8.09
N ALA A 423 11.37 -4.00 -9.32
CA ALA A 423 10.60 -5.02 -10.03
C ALA A 423 11.47 -6.13 -10.66
N GLY A 424 12.79 -6.07 -10.51
CA GLY A 424 13.74 -7.07 -11.04
C GLY A 424 14.20 -6.81 -12.48
N HIS A 425 13.97 -5.61 -13.02
CA HIS A 425 14.36 -5.26 -14.39
C HIS A 425 15.69 -4.48 -14.43
N GLU A 426 16.51 -4.78 -15.44
CA GLU A 426 17.76 -4.06 -15.69
C GLU A 426 17.57 -2.67 -16.28
N LEU A 427 18.55 -1.80 -16.03
CA LEU A 427 18.70 -0.50 -16.71
C LEU A 427 19.76 -0.59 -17.80
N VAL A 428 19.63 0.24 -18.83
CA VAL A 428 20.62 0.43 -19.90
C VAL A 428 21.17 1.85 -19.87
N THR A 429 22.34 2.06 -20.47
CA THR A 429 22.89 3.40 -20.64
C THR A 429 22.25 4.06 -21.87
N ILE A 430 21.77 5.30 -21.75
CA ILE A 430 21.19 6.06 -22.87
C ILE A 430 21.75 7.48 -22.95
N GLU A 431 21.78 8.02 -24.17
CA GLU A 431 22.20 9.39 -24.48
C GLU A 431 20.98 10.33 -24.56
N PRO A 432 21.16 11.65 -24.38
CA PRO A 432 20.06 12.60 -24.50
C PRO A 432 19.63 12.76 -25.97
N GLU A 433 18.32 12.93 -26.21
CA GLU A 433 17.80 13.19 -27.56
C GLU A 433 18.38 14.50 -28.13
N PRO A 434 18.60 14.60 -29.45
CA PRO A 434 19.20 15.77 -30.06
C PRO A 434 18.34 17.03 -29.92
N LYS A 435 18.98 18.20 -29.88
CA LYS A 435 18.30 19.48 -30.00
C LYS A 435 17.88 19.71 -31.47
N PRO A 436 16.76 20.40 -31.75
CA PRO A 436 16.27 20.58 -33.12
C PRO A 436 17.31 21.13 -34.10
N ASP A 437 18.11 22.10 -33.65
CA ASP A 437 19.11 22.79 -34.48
C ASP A 437 20.54 22.23 -34.33
N SER A 438 20.76 21.21 -33.49
CA SER A 438 22.05 20.52 -33.44
C SER A 438 22.12 19.51 -34.58
N GLY A 439 22.72 19.93 -35.70
CA GLY A 439 23.10 19.03 -36.80
C GLY A 439 23.94 17.85 -36.29
N PRO A 440 24.00 16.73 -37.05
CA PRO A 440 24.51 15.46 -36.54
C PRO A 440 25.95 15.59 -36.03
N ALA A 441 26.11 15.46 -34.71
CA ALA A 441 27.41 15.51 -34.06
C ALA A 441 28.33 14.45 -34.66
N SER A 442 29.48 14.88 -35.19
CA SER A 442 30.44 13.96 -35.80
C SER A 442 30.95 12.98 -34.75
N LYS A 443 30.80 11.69 -35.00
CA LYS A 443 31.49 10.65 -34.22
C LYS A 443 32.98 10.74 -34.51
N VAL A 444 33.68 11.59 -33.76
CA VAL A 444 35.15 11.62 -33.74
C VAL A 444 35.61 10.31 -33.11
N ALA A 445 36.08 9.39 -33.94
CA ALA A 445 36.74 8.18 -33.48
C ALA A 445 38.17 8.50 -33.04
N ASN A 446 38.54 8.05 -31.85
CA ASN A 446 39.90 7.83 -31.32
C ASN A 446 39.78 6.74 -30.25
#